data_AF-A0A5T0DXZ2-F1
#
_entry.id   AF-A0A5T0DXZ2-F1
#
_cell.length_a   1.000
_cell.length_b   1.000
_cell.length_c   1.000
_cell.angle_alpha   90.00
_cell.angle_beta   90.00
_cell.angle_gamma   90.00
#
_symmetry.space_group_name_H-M   'P 1'
#
loop_
_entity.id
_entity.type
_entity.pdbx_description
1 polymer ?
#
loop_
_entity_poly.entity_id
_entity_poly.type
_entity_poly.pdbx_seq_one_letter_code
_entity_poly.pdbx_strand_id
1 'polypeptide(L)'
;MNKTTIIMACDDNLVFAVANMIIGIKRYCYNDVLKIVIMYDNIQKEEIDKVRSIWLEKIEFKLYSKNDFLKDVGCIGKIKLSDRFGFHLVYAKFYIFNFLKD
;
A
#
# COMPACT_ATOMS: atom_id res chain seq x y z
N MET A 1 -16.59 -4.65 -18.38
CA MET A 1 -15.62 -3.55 -18.24
C MET A 1 -14.56 -4.00 -17.24
N ASN A 2 -13.27 -3.90 -17.58
CA ASN A 2 -12.20 -4.37 -16.70
C ASN A 2 -12.08 -3.39 -15.52
N LYS A 3 -12.35 -3.86 -14.30
CA LYS A 3 -12.15 -3.08 -13.08
C LYS A 3 -10.68 -3.14 -12.66
N THR A 4 -10.18 -2.04 -12.11
CA THR A 4 -8.77 -1.86 -11.76
C THR A 4 -8.54 -2.11 -10.27
N THR A 5 -7.50 -2.87 -9.94
CA THR A 5 -6.96 -2.95 -8.57
C THR A 5 -5.82 -1.95 -8.44
N ILE A 6 -5.84 -1.14 -7.38
CA ILE A 6 -4.80 -0.15 -7.09
C ILE A 6 -3.98 -0.65 -5.91
N ILE A 7 -2.65 -0.55 -6.01
CA ILE A 7 -1.73 -0.88 -4.92
C ILE A 7 -0.98 0.38 -4.53
N MET A 8 -0.96 0.68 -3.25
CA MET A 8 -0.24 1.80 -2.66
C MET A 8 0.56 1.31 -1.45
N ALA A 9 1.54 2.10 -1.03
CA ALA A 9 2.23 1.87 0.22
C ALA A 9 2.46 3.17 0.97
N CYS A 10 2.33 3.14 2.30
CA CYS A 10 2.59 4.31 3.14
C CYS A 10 3.01 3.93 4.56
N ASP A 11 3.76 4.82 5.18
CA ASP A 11 3.98 4.90 6.63
C ASP A 11 3.08 5.97 7.25
N ASP A 12 3.33 6.24 8.53
CA ASP A 12 2.71 7.32 9.29
C ASP A 12 2.90 8.69 8.66
N ASN A 13 4.08 8.98 8.09
CA ASN A 13 4.40 10.25 7.46
C ASN A 13 3.59 10.52 6.18
N LEU A 14 3.14 9.46 5.49
CA LEU A 14 2.45 9.56 4.20
C LEU A 14 0.95 9.21 4.28
N VAL A 15 0.41 8.89 5.46
CA VAL A 15 -0.99 8.49 5.63
C VAL A 15 -1.98 9.55 5.13
N PHE A 16 -1.68 10.83 5.38
CA PHE A 16 -2.51 11.95 4.91
C PHE A 16 -2.53 12.06 3.38
N ALA A 17 -1.40 11.78 2.73
CA ALA A 17 -1.28 11.83 1.27
C ALA A 17 -2.10 10.71 0.63
N VAL A 18 -2.04 9.50 1.21
CA VAL A 18 -2.87 8.37 0.81
C VAL A 18 -4.36 8.67 0.97
N ALA A 19 -4.76 9.27 2.09
CA ALA A 19 -6.15 9.68 2.31
C ALA A 19 -6.65 10.63 1.20
N ASN A 20 -5.85 11.65 0.86
CA ASN A 20 -6.19 12.60 -0.20
C ASN A 20 -6.29 11.94 -1.58
N MET A 21 -5.38 11.01 -1.91
CA MET A 21 -5.47 10.25 -3.16
C MET A 21 -6.76 9.42 -3.22
N ILE A 22 -7.12 8.74 -2.13
CA ILE A 22 -8.34 7.92 -2.07
C ILE A 22 -9.59 8.77 -2.29
N ILE A 23 -9.65 9.97 -1.71
CA ILE A 23 -10.76 10.91 -1.93
C ILE A 23 -10.87 11.26 -3.42
N GLY A 24 -9.75 11.58 -4.07
CA GLY A 24 -9.70 11.86 -5.51
C GLY A 24 -10.14 10.66 -6.35
N ILE A 25 -9.57 9.49 -6.10
CA ILE A 25 -9.89 8.25 -6.81
C ILE A 25 -11.38 7.90 -6.64
N LYS A 26 -11.92 8.00 -5.43
CA LYS A 26 -13.35 7.74 -5.16
C LYS A 26 -14.24 8.68 -5.97
N ARG A 27 -13.87 9.96 -6.08
CA ARG A 27 -14.65 10.96 -6.78
C ARG A 27 -14.67 10.75 -8.31
N TYR A 28 -13.54 10.37 -8.89
CA TYR A 28 -13.38 10.37 -10.35
C TYR A 28 -13.40 8.97 -10.99
N CYS A 29 -13.12 7.92 -10.22
CA CYS A 29 -12.96 6.54 -10.71
C CYS A 29 -13.88 5.55 -9.97
N TYR A 30 -15.00 6.01 -9.41
CA TYR A 30 -15.85 5.22 -8.50
C TYR A 30 -16.21 3.82 -9.06
N ASN A 31 -16.62 3.77 -10.33
CA ASN A 31 -17.08 2.54 -10.99
C ASN A 31 -15.94 1.68 -11.54
N ASP A 32 -14.77 2.28 -11.76
CA ASP A 32 -13.62 1.63 -12.41
C ASP A 32 -12.75 0.88 -11.39
N VAL A 33 -12.81 1.25 -10.12
CA VAL A 33 -11.97 0.65 -9.07
C VAL A 33 -12.63 -0.59 -8.47
N LEU A 34 -11.93 -1.72 -8.59
CA LEU A 34 -12.32 -2.97 -7.94
C LEU A 34 -12.04 -2.91 -6.44
N LYS A 35 -10.78 -2.63 -6.08
CA LYS A 35 -10.25 -2.54 -4.71
C LYS A 35 -8.95 -1.73 -4.69
N ILE A 36 -8.59 -1.27 -3.50
CA ILE A 36 -7.38 -0.52 -3.19
C ILE A 36 -6.68 -1.26 -2.05
N VAL A 37 -5.47 -1.75 -2.31
CA VAL A 37 -4.63 -2.42 -1.31
C VAL A 37 -3.56 -1.45 -0.85
N ILE A 38 -3.50 -1.20 0.46
CA ILE A 38 -2.56 -0.27 1.08
C ILE A 38 -1.61 -1.09 1.95
N MET A 39 -0.38 -1.22 1.47
CA MET A 39 0.70 -1.87 2.18
C MET A 39 1.29 -0.88 3.18
N TYR A 40 1.36 -1.22 4.46
CA TYR A 40 1.78 -0.25 5.47
C TYR A 40 2.76 -0.83 6.47
N ASP A 41 3.53 0.05 7.09
CA ASP A 41 4.32 -0.27 8.29
C ASP A 41 4.25 0.91 9.26
N ASN A 42 4.25 0.62 10.57
CA ASN A 42 4.22 1.62 11.66
C ASN A 42 3.06 2.64 11.64
N ILE A 43 1.91 2.33 11.05
CA ILE A 43 0.71 3.19 11.14
C ILE A 43 -0.16 2.75 12.32
N GLN A 44 -0.60 3.71 13.14
CA GLN A 44 -1.53 3.46 14.23
C GLN A 44 -2.90 3.03 13.72
N LYS A 45 -3.57 2.13 14.45
CA LYS A 45 -4.88 1.59 14.08
C LYS A 45 -5.94 2.68 13.85
N GLU A 46 -5.94 3.72 14.69
CA GLU A 46 -6.88 4.84 14.59
C GLU A 46 -6.76 5.58 13.25
N GLU A 47 -5.53 5.77 12.76
CA GLU A 47 -5.28 6.38 11.44
C GLU A 47 -5.72 5.44 10.30
N ILE A 48 -5.47 4.14 10.43
CA ILE A 48 -5.97 3.13 9.48
C ILE A 48 -7.50 3.18 9.41
N ASP A 49 -8.18 3.20 10.54
CA ASP A 49 -9.64 3.21 10.60
C ASP A 49 -10.23 4.49 9.98
N LYS A 50 -9.60 5.66 10.22
CA LYS A 50 -9.95 6.92 9.55
C LYS A 50 -9.84 6.81 8.03
N VAL A 51 -8.71 6.31 7.51
CA VAL A 51 -8.52 6.17 6.05
C VAL A 51 -9.50 5.16 5.45
N ARG A 52 -9.72 4.02 6.11
CA ARG A 52 -10.70 3.01 5.67
C ARG A 52 -12.11 3.58 5.58
N SER A 53 -12.50 4.48 6.49
CA SER A 53 -13.83 5.09 6.48
C SER A 53 -14.12 5.92 5.22
N ILE A 54 -13.09 6.38 4.50
CA ILE A 54 -13.26 7.11 3.24
C ILE A 54 -13.94 6.22 2.19
N TRP A 55 -13.61 4.93 2.14
CA TRP A 55 -14.19 4.00 1.18
C TRP A 55 -14.14 2.54 1.67
N LEU A 56 -14.97 2.24 2.68
CA LEU A 56 -14.88 1.04 3.51
C LEU A 56 -14.89 -0.27 2.69
N GLU A 57 -15.71 -0.35 1.65
CA GLU A 57 -15.90 -1.54 0.83
C GLU A 57 -14.80 -1.74 -0.23
N LYS A 58 -13.90 -0.77 -0.41
CA LYS A 58 -12.83 -0.83 -1.41
C LYS A 58 -11.43 -0.90 -0.83
N ILE A 59 -11.23 -0.52 0.42
CA ILE A 59 -9.89 -0.37 0.99
C ILE A 59 -9.52 -1.57 1.86
N GLU A 60 -8.40 -2.19 1.53
CA GLU A 60 -7.76 -3.26 2.30
C GLU A 60 -6.38 -2.80 2.76
N PHE A 61 -6.14 -2.81 4.07
CA PHE A 61 -4.80 -2.56 4.62
C PHE A 61 -4.09 -3.89 4.85
N LYS A 62 -2.83 -3.98 4.42
CA LYS A 62 -1.96 -5.12 4.64
C LYS A 62 -0.67 -4.68 5.31
N LEU A 63 -0.37 -5.25 6.47
CA LEU A 63 0.91 -5.03 7.12
C LEU A 63 2.02 -5.57 6.22
N TYR A 64 3.02 -4.74 5.98
CA TYR A 64 4.26 -5.10 5.30
C TYR A 64 5.42 -4.60 6.13
N SER A 65 5.79 -5.39 7.14
CA SER A 65 6.87 -5.03 8.03
C SER A 65 8.23 -5.19 7.36
N LYS A 66 9.26 -4.59 7.96
CA LYS A 66 10.65 -4.87 7.57
C LYS A 66 10.96 -6.37 7.54
N ASN A 67 10.42 -7.16 8.48
CA ASN A 67 10.65 -8.61 8.53
C ASN A 67 10.03 -9.34 7.33
N ASP A 68 8.86 -8.91 6.87
CA ASP A 68 8.20 -9.48 5.69
C ASP A 68 9.02 -9.17 4.44
N PHE A 69 9.50 -7.94 4.33
CA PHE A 69 10.44 -7.56 3.29
C PHE A 69 11.69 -8.45 3.29
N LEU A 70 12.33 -8.67 4.44
CA LEU A 70 13.52 -9.51 4.54
C LEU A 70 13.27 -10.95 4.08
N LYS A 71 12.09 -11.51 4.36
CA LYS A 71 11.68 -12.83 3.87
C LYS A 71 11.53 -12.85 2.35
N ASP A 72 10.92 -11.81 1.78
CA ASP A 72 10.66 -11.71 0.35
C ASP A 72 11.95 -11.56 -0.48
N VAL A 73 12.90 -10.72 -0.03
CA VAL A 73 14.14 -10.46 -0.78
C VAL A 73 15.26 -11.44 -0.50
N GLY A 74 15.19 -12.19 0.60
CA GLY A 74 16.26 -13.10 1.02
C GLY A 74 17.54 -12.36 1.45
N CYS A 75 18.65 -12.55 0.73
CA CYS A 75 19.98 -12.07 1.14
C CYS A 75 20.18 -10.56 0.86
N ILE A 76 20.11 -9.75 1.91
CA ILE A 76 20.10 -8.26 1.93
C ILE A 76 21.37 -7.63 1.35
N GLY A 77 22.46 -8.38 1.18
CA GLY A 77 23.80 -7.87 0.85
C GLY A 77 23.91 -7.09 -0.48
N LYS A 78 22.89 -7.11 -1.34
CA LYS A 78 22.89 -6.41 -2.64
C LYS A 78 21.93 -5.22 -2.74
N ILE A 79 21.02 -5.04 -1.77
CA ILE A 79 20.03 -3.97 -1.81
C ILE A 79 20.52 -2.80 -0.96
N LYS A 80 21.03 -1.74 -1.61
CA LYS A 80 21.39 -0.49 -0.94
C LYS A 80 20.13 0.23 -0.46
N LEU A 81 19.76 0.03 0.79
CA LEU A 81 18.69 0.74 1.50
C LEU A 81 19.10 2.17 1.90
N SER A 82 19.91 2.87 1.10
CA SER A 82 20.36 4.23 1.42
C SER A 82 19.22 5.24 1.26
N ASP A 83 18.97 5.97 2.34
CA ASP A 83 18.25 7.23 2.66
C ASP A 83 17.19 7.80 1.70
N ARG A 84 17.31 7.67 0.38
CA ARG A 84 16.27 8.10 -0.58
C ARG A 84 15.25 7.01 -0.90
N PHE A 85 15.65 5.74 -0.74
CA PHE A 85 14.84 4.53 -0.92
C PHE A 85 14.95 3.58 0.29
N GLY A 86 15.42 4.10 1.44
CA GLY A 86 15.71 3.33 2.65
C GLY A 86 14.49 2.79 3.39
N PHE A 87 13.30 2.93 2.81
CA PHE A 87 12.08 2.39 3.37
C PHE A 87 11.64 1.15 2.58
N HIS A 88 11.54 0.01 3.27
CA HIS A 88 11.22 -1.29 2.67
C HIS A 88 9.88 -1.28 1.93
N LEU A 89 8.96 -0.36 2.27
CA LEU A 89 7.68 -0.24 1.56
C LEU A 89 7.81 0.11 0.07
N VAL A 90 8.93 0.67 -0.40
CA VAL A 90 9.17 0.83 -1.85
C VAL A 90 9.13 -0.51 -2.58
N TYR A 91 9.49 -1.60 -1.89
CA TYR A 91 9.46 -2.96 -2.41
C TYR A 91 8.08 -3.60 -2.33
N ALA A 92 7.13 -3.01 -1.61
CA ALA A 92 5.73 -3.46 -1.62
C ALA A 92 5.13 -3.43 -3.03
N LYS A 93 5.69 -2.62 -3.95
CA LYS A 93 5.33 -2.66 -5.39
C LYS A 93 5.48 -4.06 -6.00
N PHE A 94 6.44 -4.87 -5.53
CA PHE A 94 6.68 -6.23 -6.04
C PHE A 94 5.62 -7.22 -5.56
N TYR A 95 4.85 -6.88 -4.53
CA TYR A 95 3.68 -7.66 -4.12
C TYR A 95 2.60 -7.71 -5.21
N ILE A 96 2.66 -6.82 -6.22
CA ILE A 96 1.81 -6.91 -7.41
C ILE A 96 1.89 -8.28 -8.09
N PHE A 97 3.04 -8.95 -8.05
CA PHE A 97 3.20 -10.27 -8.66
C PHE A 97 2.39 -11.36 -7.95
N ASN A 98 2.08 -11.19 -6.66
CA ASN A 98 1.19 -12.10 -5.95
C ASN A 98 -0.27 -11.91 -6.42
N PHE A 99 -0.67 -10.69 -6.74
CA PHE A 99 -2.01 -10.40 -7.26
C PHE A 99 -2.19 -10.75 -8.75
N LEU A 100 -1.10 -10.93 -9.51
CA LEU A 100 -1.13 -11.32 -10.92
C LEU A 100 -1.05 -12.84 -11.13
N LYS A 101 -0.82 -13.62 -10.07
CA LYS A 101 -0.78 -15.09 -10.13
C LYS A 101 -2.16 -15.73 -10.08
N ASP A 102 -3.15 -15.00 -9.60
CA ASP A 102 -4.57 -15.37 -9.54
C ASP A 102 -5.35 -14.72 -10.70
#